data_AF-A0A0D3A052-F1
#
_entry.id   AF-A0A0D3A052-F1
#
_cell.length_a   1.000
_cell.length_b   1.000
_cell.length_c   1.000
_cell.angle_alpha   90.00
_cell.angle_beta   90.00
_cell.angle_gamma   90.00
#
_symmetry.space_group_name_H-M   'P 1'
#
loop_
_entity.id
_entity.type
_entity.pdbx_description
1 polymer ?
#
loop_
_entity_poly.entity_id
_entity_poly.type
_entity_poly.pdbx_seq_one_letter_code
_entity_poly.pdbx_strand_id
1 'polypeptide(L)'
;EFWRTKSRVLWLRAGDKNTKYFHNKTRQRRHYNMINHIQDDQGKSLSRAVDIQKHIENYFRMLYKSNGSFLDRNLMNGIPATVSAEINRALTAPVTEKEVRDAVFKMNPEKAPGPDGMTPSFYRQHWDAIKSGLISF
;
A
#
# COMPACT_ATOMS: atom_id res chain seq x y z
N GLU A 1 -4.72 -22.49 -4.74
CA GLU A 1 -5.01 -21.04 -4.69
C GLU A 1 -3.85 -20.20 -4.12
N PHE A 2 -3.38 -20.43 -2.89
CA PHE A 2 -2.36 -19.58 -2.21
C PHE A 2 -1.05 -19.29 -3.00
N TRP A 3 -0.40 -20.30 -3.58
CA TRP A 3 0.87 -20.06 -4.30
C TRP A 3 0.67 -19.39 -5.67
N ARG A 4 -0.51 -19.51 -6.26
CA ARG A 4 -0.88 -18.71 -7.44
C ARG A 4 -0.87 -17.22 -7.06
N THR A 5 -1.53 -16.83 -5.97
CA THR A 5 -1.54 -15.44 -5.50
C THR A 5 -0.13 -14.94 -5.17
N LYS A 6 0.70 -15.75 -4.50
CA LYS A 6 2.10 -15.39 -4.19
C LYS A 6 3.00 -15.30 -5.43
N SER A 7 2.70 -16.04 -6.50
CA SER A 7 3.49 -16.01 -7.74
C SER A 7 3.32 -14.72 -8.56
N ARG A 8 2.20 -14.00 -8.37
CA ARG A 8 1.80 -12.79 -9.13
C ARG A 8 1.65 -13.02 -10.64
N VAL A 9 1.37 -14.23 -11.06
CA VAL A 9 1.06 -14.56 -12.46
C VAL A 9 -0.45 -14.36 -12.69
N LEU A 10 -0.82 -13.30 -13.42
CA LEU A 10 -2.22 -12.91 -13.67
C LEU A 10 -2.81 -13.49 -14.96
N TRP A 11 -1.98 -13.88 -15.93
CA TRP A 11 -2.42 -14.26 -17.28
C TRP A 11 -2.73 -15.74 -17.45
N LEU A 12 -2.30 -16.58 -16.51
CA LEU A 12 -2.54 -18.03 -16.55
C LEU A 12 -3.91 -18.35 -15.91
N ARG A 13 -4.93 -18.59 -16.73
CA ARG A 13 -6.13 -19.34 -16.33
C ARG A 13 -5.77 -20.81 -16.13
N ALA A 14 -5.05 -21.14 -15.05
CA ALA A 14 -4.80 -22.52 -14.69
C ALA A 14 -5.97 -23.06 -13.88
N GLY A 15 -6.57 -24.15 -14.37
CA GLY A 15 -7.54 -24.96 -13.62
C GLY A 15 -6.92 -25.46 -12.33
N ASP A 16 -7.49 -24.99 -11.21
CA ASP A 16 -7.47 -25.42 -9.81
C ASP A 16 -6.26 -26.11 -9.14
N LYS A 17 -5.10 -26.27 -9.77
CA LYS A 17 -3.97 -27.00 -9.16
C LYS A 17 -2.79 -26.10 -8.84
N ASN A 18 -2.38 -26.18 -7.58
CA ASN A 18 -1.20 -25.57 -6.98
C ASN A 18 0.08 -26.20 -7.55
N THR A 19 0.33 -25.99 -8.84
CA THR A 19 1.37 -26.73 -9.59
C THR A 19 2.78 -26.34 -9.15
N LYS A 20 3.74 -27.25 -9.39
CA LYS A 20 5.20 -27.02 -9.27
C LYS A 20 5.63 -25.69 -9.92
N TYR A 21 4.94 -25.26 -10.97
CA TYR A 21 5.14 -23.97 -11.63
C TYR A 21 4.97 -22.78 -10.67
N PHE A 22 3.84 -22.69 -9.95
CA PHE A 22 3.58 -21.56 -9.04
C PHE A 22 4.56 -21.52 -7.86
N HIS A 23 4.95 -22.69 -7.36
CA HIS A 23 6.00 -22.82 -6.35
C HIS A 23 7.35 -22.31 -6.84
N ASN A 24 7.79 -22.76 -8.02
CA ASN A 24 9.06 -22.33 -8.62
C ASN A 24 9.05 -20.83 -8.91
N LYS A 25 7.95 -20.29 -9.45
CA LYS A 25 7.81 -18.85 -9.69
C LYS A 25 7.84 -18.03 -8.41
N THR A 26 7.17 -18.49 -7.35
CA THR A 26 7.23 -17.82 -6.04
C THR A 26 8.65 -17.85 -5.48
N ARG A 27 9.36 -18.99 -5.57
CA ARG A 27 10.75 -19.11 -5.11
C ARG A 27 11.69 -18.19 -5.89
N GLN A 28 11.58 -18.17 -7.21
CA GLN A 28 12.34 -17.28 -8.09
C GLN A 28 12.11 -15.80 -7.71
N ARG A 29 10.85 -15.41 -7.52
CA ARG A 29 10.50 -14.03 -7.12
C ARG A 29 11.01 -13.68 -5.73
N ARG A 30 10.93 -14.60 -4.76
CA ARG A 30 11.49 -14.40 -3.42
C ARG A 30 12.99 -14.16 -3.48
N HIS A 31 13.71 -14.98 -4.24
CA HIS A 31 15.15 -14.81 -4.40
C HIS A 31 15.50 -13.46 -5.04
N TYR A 32 14.81 -13.09 -6.12
CA TYR A 32 15.06 -11.83 -6.82
C TYR A 32 14.75 -10.58 -5.98
N ASN A 33 13.71 -10.66 -5.15
CA ASN A 33 13.27 -9.54 -4.30
C ASN A 33 13.94 -9.53 -2.92
N MET A 34 14.84 -10.48 -2.63
CA MET A 34 15.48 -10.56 -1.32
C MET A 34 16.59 -9.52 -1.21
N ILE A 35 16.44 -8.62 -0.26
CA ILE A 35 17.48 -7.64 0.08
C ILE A 35 18.44 -8.33 1.06
N ASN A 36 19.57 -8.80 0.54
CA ASN A 36 20.59 -9.52 1.33
C ASN A 36 21.50 -8.58 2.11
N HIS A 37 21.77 -7.40 1.57
CA HIS A 37 22.53 -6.35 2.24
C HIS A 37 22.08 -4.98 1.75
N ILE A 38 22.24 -3.99 2.61
CA ILE A 38 22.19 -2.56 2.26
C ILE A 38 23.40 -1.87 2.88
N GLN A 39 23.79 -0.73 2.33
CA GLN A 39 24.88 0.08 2.89
C GLN A 39 24.29 1.38 3.43
N ASP A 40 24.68 1.77 4.65
CA ASP A 40 24.25 3.04 5.22
C ASP A 40 25.10 4.22 4.71
N ASP A 41 24.73 5.42 5.15
CA ASP A 41 25.35 6.70 4.81
C ASP A 41 26.82 6.80 5.28
N GLN A 42 27.20 6.04 6.30
CA GLN A 42 28.56 5.95 6.82
C GLN A 42 29.38 4.84 6.15
N GLY A 43 28.81 4.17 5.14
CA GLY A 43 29.47 3.11 4.40
C GLY A 43 29.46 1.74 5.09
N LYS A 44 28.75 1.58 6.20
CA LYS A 44 28.63 0.30 6.90
C LYS A 44 27.57 -0.58 6.21
N SER A 45 27.95 -1.83 5.95
CA SER A 45 27.06 -2.84 5.38
C SER A 45 26.17 -3.47 6.45
N LEU A 46 24.86 -3.49 6.22
CA LEU A 46 23.84 -4.11 7.05
C LEU A 46 23.29 -5.36 6.33
N SER A 47 23.45 -6.52 6.95
CA SER A 47 23.01 -7.82 6.39
C SER A 47 21.93 -8.52 7.24
N ARG A 48 21.77 -8.11 8.50
CA ARG A 48 20.73 -8.64 9.39
C ARG A 48 19.37 -8.04 9.02
N ALA A 49 18.37 -8.88 8.82
CA ALA A 49 17.03 -8.46 8.40
C ALA A 49 16.41 -7.37 9.30
N VAL A 50 16.61 -7.46 10.62
CA VAL A 50 16.12 -6.46 11.59
C VAL A 50 16.78 -5.10 11.38
N ASP A 51 18.08 -5.09 11.07
CA ASP A 51 18.84 -3.86 10.90
C ASP A 51 18.52 -3.21 9.55
N ILE A 52 18.35 -4.03 8.50
CA ILE A 52 17.84 -3.61 7.18
C ILE A 52 16.45 -2.97 7.33
N GLN A 53 15.52 -3.63 8.04
CA GLN A 53 14.17 -3.12 8.25
C GLN A 53 14.19 -1.76 8.97
N LYS A 54 14.92 -1.66 10.10
CA LYS A 54 15.03 -0.42 10.86
C LYS A 54 15.63 0.72 10.04
N HIS A 55 16.65 0.43 9.24
CA HIS A 55 17.28 1.43 8.40
C HIS A 55 16.33 1.97 7.33
N ILE A 56 15.60 1.08 6.63
CA ILE A 56 14.59 1.47 5.64
C ILE A 56 13.47 2.29 6.29
N GLU A 57 12.96 1.85 7.45
CA GLU A 57 11.92 2.57 8.18
C GLU A 57 12.38 3.99 8.55
N ASN A 58 13.58 4.11 9.14
CA ASN A 58 14.14 5.40 9.54
C ASN A 58 14.36 6.32 8.34
N TYR A 59 14.87 5.78 7.23
CA TYR A 59 15.08 6.54 6.01
C TYR A 59 13.76 7.17 5.52
N PHE A 60 12.70 6.37 5.35
CA PHE A 60 11.42 6.90 4.87
C PHE A 60 10.73 7.79 5.92
N ARG A 61 10.89 7.48 7.21
CA ARG A 61 10.40 8.35 8.30
C ARG A 61 11.03 9.74 8.21
N MET A 62 12.33 9.83 7.93
CA MET A 62 13.02 11.11 7.76
C MET A 62 12.67 11.78 6.43
N LEU A 63 12.57 11.02 5.34
CA LEU A 63 12.18 11.54 4.02
C LEU A 63 10.80 12.20 4.04
N TYR A 64 9.85 11.61 4.75
CA TYR A 64 8.48 12.14 4.87
C TYR A 64 8.29 13.02 6.11
N LYS A 65 9.34 13.26 6.90
CA LYS A 65 9.27 14.20 8.02
C LYS A 65 9.19 15.61 7.45
N SER A 66 8.17 16.36 7.85
CA SER A 66 8.09 17.78 7.52
C SER A 66 9.30 18.52 8.11
N ASN A 67 9.95 19.36 7.30
CA ASN A 67 11.03 20.24 7.74
C ASN A 67 10.52 21.49 8.48
N GLY A 68 9.23 21.55 8.84
CA GLY A 68 8.66 22.62 9.65
C GLY A 68 8.66 23.98 8.95
N SER A 69 8.73 24.02 7.62
CA SER A 69 8.60 25.26 6.86
C SER A 69 7.20 25.85 7.08
N PHE A 70 7.12 26.97 7.79
CA PHE A 70 5.94 27.82 7.75
C PHE A 70 5.85 28.39 6.33
N LEU A 71 4.75 28.11 5.63
CA LEU A 71 4.45 28.78 4.38
C LEU A 71 4.29 30.27 4.69
N ASP A 72 5.18 31.10 4.15
CA ASP A 72 5.01 32.55 4.22
C ASP A 72 3.72 32.91 3.51
N ARG A 73 2.78 33.50 4.25
CA ARG A 73 1.49 33.92 3.72
C ARG A 73 1.67 34.97 2.62
N ASN A 74 2.75 35.73 2.63
CA ASN A 74 3.08 36.69 1.57
C ASN A 74 3.44 36.01 0.25
N LEU A 75 4.06 34.81 0.28
CA LEU A 75 4.35 34.02 -0.92
C LEU A 75 3.07 33.51 -1.61
N MET A 76 1.98 33.36 -0.86
CA MET A 76 0.69 32.88 -1.36
C MET A 76 -0.12 33.97 -2.06
N ASN A 77 0.20 35.27 -1.88
CA ASN A 77 -0.57 36.38 -2.44
C ASN A 77 -0.61 36.40 -3.98
N GLY A 78 0.35 35.76 -4.65
CA GLY A 78 0.37 35.61 -6.12
C GLY A 78 -0.32 34.36 -6.65
N ILE A 79 -0.78 33.47 -5.77
CA ILE A 79 -1.42 32.20 -6.15
C ILE A 79 -2.94 32.39 -6.06
N PRO A 80 -3.67 32.34 -7.19
CA PRO A 80 -5.11 32.47 -7.16
C PRO A 80 -5.75 31.28 -6.44
N ALA A 81 -6.74 31.54 -5.59
CA ALA A 81 -7.53 30.51 -4.95
C ALA A 81 -8.43 29.82 -5.99
N THR A 82 -8.09 28.58 -6.36
CA THR A 82 -8.84 27.77 -7.34
C THR A 82 -9.87 26.86 -6.69
N VAL A 83 -9.74 26.58 -5.38
CA VAL A 83 -10.68 25.78 -4.61
C VAL A 83 -11.79 26.70 -4.08
N SER A 84 -12.99 26.57 -4.64
CA SER A 84 -14.16 27.30 -4.16
C SER A 84 -14.60 26.79 -2.79
N ALA A 85 -15.41 27.57 -2.07
CA ALA A 85 -16.00 27.15 -0.81
C ALA A 85 -16.90 25.90 -0.94
N GLU A 86 -17.44 25.65 -2.14
CA GLU A 86 -18.22 24.45 -2.44
C GLU A 86 -17.31 23.23 -2.65
N ILE A 87 -16.22 23.37 -3.43
CA ILE A 87 -15.23 22.31 -3.60
C ILE A 87 -14.60 21.96 -2.25
N ASN A 88 -14.27 22.96 -1.43
CA ASN A 88 -13.72 22.72 -0.11
C ASN A 88 -14.69 21.94 0.77
N ARG A 89 -15.98 22.29 0.77
CA ARG A 89 -17.03 21.54 1.49
C ARG A 89 -17.14 20.09 1.02
N ALA A 90 -17.01 19.84 -0.29
CA ALA A 90 -17.01 18.49 -0.83
C ALA A 90 -15.75 17.70 -0.44
N LEU A 91 -14.57 18.32 -0.48
CA LEU A 91 -13.30 17.69 -0.13
C LEU A 91 -13.17 17.39 1.38
N THR A 92 -13.84 18.16 2.23
CA THR A 92 -13.83 17.97 3.69
C THR A 92 -15.06 17.25 4.22
N ALA A 93 -15.94 16.77 3.32
CA ALA A 93 -17.11 16.00 3.72
C ALA A 93 -16.70 14.69 4.39
N PRO A 94 -17.49 14.19 5.36
CA PRO A 94 -17.26 12.88 5.96
C PRO A 94 -17.28 11.77 4.91
N VAL A 95 -16.36 10.80 5.04
CA VAL A 95 -16.32 9.63 4.17
C VAL A 95 -17.57 8.78 4.41
N THR A 96 -18.25 8.42 3.33
CA THR A 96 -19.48 7.63 3.37
C THR A 96 -19.21 6.13 3.20
N GLU A 97 -20.09 5.28 3.72
CA GLU A 97 -20.06 3.82 3.48
C GLU A 97 -19.95 3.51 1.98
N LYS A 98 -20.71 4.24 1.16
CA LYS A 98 -20.76 4.04 -0.28
C LYS A 98 -19.40 4.28 -0.92
N GLU A 99 -18.69 5.33 -0.53
CA GLU A 99 -17.35 5.63 -1.06
C GLU A 99 -16.34 4.54 -0.67
N VAL A 100 -16.38 4.07 0.57
CA VAL A 100 -15.52 2.97 1.04
C VAL A 100 -15.82 1.70 0.23
N ARG A 101 -17.10 1.36 0.06
CA ARG A 101 -17.53 0.20 -0.72
C ARG A 101 -17.06 0.32 -2.16
N ASP A 102 -17.34 1.44 -2.82
CA ASP A 102 -16.98 1.65 -4.21
C ASP A 102 -15.46 1.56 -4.42
N ALA A 103 -14.66 2.12 -3.51
CA ALA A 103 -13.20 2.00 -3.53
C ALA A 103 -12.78 0.53 -3.40
N VAL A 104 -13.32 -0.22 -2.43
CA VAL A 104 -13.00 -1.63 -2.22
C VAL A 104 -13.34 -2.49 -3.44
N PHE A 105 -14.50 -2.25 -4.05
CA PHE A 105 -14.98 -3.02 -5.20
C PHE A 105 -14.34 -2.61 -6.53
N LYS A 106 -13.77 -1.39 -6.64
CA LYS A 106 -12.97 -0.95 -7.80
C LYS A 106 -11.54 -1.49 -7.82
N MET A 107 -10.99 -1.94 -6.69
CA MET A 107 -9.67 -2.57 -6.66
C MET A 107 -9.59 -3.81 -7.62
N ASN A 108 -8.40 -4.35 -7.85
CA ASN A 108 -8.31 -5.68 -8.45
C ASN A 108 -8.26 -6.73 -7.31
N PRO A 109 -9.15 -7.76 -7.28
CA PRO A 109 -9.21 -8.77 -6.22
C PRO A 109 -7.88 -9.48 -5.93
N GLU A 110 -7.04 -9.65 -6.96
CA GLU A 110 -5.77 -10.38 -6.89
C GLU A 110 -4.56 -9.47 -6.54
N LYS A 111 -4.81 -8.19 -6.18
CA LYS A 111 -3.75 -7.26 -5.76
C LYS A 111 -3.09 -7.67 -4.45
N ALA A 112 -2.00 -6.98 -4.12
CA ALA A 112 -1.25 -7.28 -2.91
C ALA A 112 -2.07 -6.98 -1.66
N PRO A 113 -1.97 -7.85 -0.62
CA PRO A 113 -2.55 -7.54 0.66
C PRO A 113 -1.84 -6.35 1.30
N GLY A 114 -2.54 -5.67 2.20
CA GLY A 114 -1.94 -4.65 3.05
C GLY A 114 -1.07 -5.27 4.17
N PRO A 115 -0.64 -4.45 5.14
CA PRO A 115 0.04 -4.92 6.34
C PRO A 115 -0.77 -5.94 7.16
N ASP A 116 -2.10 -5.90 7.02
CA ASP A 116 -3.07 -6.85 7.59
C ASP A 116 -3.01 -8.27 7.00
N GLY A 117 -2.31 -8.47 5.89
CA GLY A 117 -2.24 -9.75 5.17
C GLY A 117 -3.50 -10.10 4.36
N MET A 118 -4.51 -9.24 4.31
CA MET A 118 -5.79 -9.48 3.64
C MET A 118 -5.82 -8.88 2.23
N THR A 119 -6.26 -9.64 1.25
CA THR A 119 -6.37 -9.17 -0.14
C THR A 119 -7.68 -8.40 -0.38
N PRO A 120 -7.79 -7.58 -1.43
CA PRO A 120 -9.07 -6.95 -1.77
C PRO A 120 -10.22 -7.95 -2.00
N SER A 121 -9.93 -9.20 -2.39
CA SER A 121 -10.95 -10.26 -2.51
C SER A 121 -11.59 -10.61 -1.17
N PHE A 122 -10.80 -10.64 -0.09
CA PHE A 122 -11.32 -10.89 1.27
C PHE A 122 -12.34 -9.81 1.66
N TYR A 123 -11.97 -8.54 1.48
CA TYR A 123 -12.83 -7.41 1.80
C TYR A 123 -14.14 -7.38 1.03
N ARG A 124 -14.13 -7.84 -0.23
CA ARG A 124 -15.35 -7.95 -1.04
C ARG A 124 -16.26 -9.08 -0.58
N GLN A 125 -15.69 -10.25 -0.31
CA GLN A 125 -16.44 -11.45 0.06
C GLN A 125 -17.06 -11.33 1.45
N HIS A 126 -16.38 -10.64 2.37
CA HIS A 126 -16.80 -10.51 3.76
C HIS A 126 -17.35 -9.11 4.10
N TRP A 127 -17.66 -8.29 3.09
CA TRP A 127 -18.08 -6.89 3.25
C TRP A 127 -19.14 -6.72 4.34
N ASP A 128 -20.24 -7.48 4.28
CA ASP A 128 -21.35 -7.32 5.21
C ASP A 128 -21.00 -7.63 6.67
N ALA A 129 -20.01 -8.49 6.90
CA ALA A 129 -19.55 -8.84 8.24
C ALA A 129 -18.59 -7.79 8.83
N ILE A 130 -17.82 -7.10 7.98
CA ILE A 130 -16.72 -6.22 8.43
C ILE A 130 -17.00 -4.72 8.23
N LYS A 131 -18.01 -4.36 7.42
CA LYS A 131 -18.28 -2.96 7.04
C LYS A 131 -18.44 -2.03 8.24
N SER A 132 -19.10 -2.48 9.30
CA SER A 132 -19.30 -1.67 10.52
C SER A 132 -17.99 -1.24 11.16
N GLY A 133 -16.98 -2.14 11.20
CA GLY A 133 -15.65 -1.82 11.73
C GLY A 133 -14.76 -1.04 10.76
N LEU A 134 -15.05 -1.09 9.45
CA LEU A 134 -14.32 -0.32 8.44
C LEU A 134 -14.81 1.13 8.32
N ILE A 135 -16.06 1.39 8.72
CA ILE A 135 -16.72 2.70 8.57
C ILE A 135 -16.73 3.47 9.90
N SER A 136 -16.34 2.84 11.01
CA SER A 136 -16.13 3.51 12.28
C SER A 136 -14.83 4.34 12.25
N PHE A 137 -14.91 5.53 11.67
CA PHE A 137 -13.87 6.57 11.73
C PHE A 137 -14.11 7.53 12.89
#